data_AF-A0A183JCB3-F1
#
_entry.id   AF-A0A183JCB3-F1
#
_cell.length_a   1.000
_cell.length_b   1.000
_cell.length_c   1.000
_cell.angle_alpha   90.00
_cell.angle_beta   90.00
_cell.angle_gamma   90.00
#
_symmetry.space_group_name_H-M   'P 1'
#
loop_
_entity.id
_entity.type
_entity.pdbx_description
1 polymer ?
#
loop_
_entity_poly.entity_id
_entity_poly.type
_entity_poly.pdbx_seq_one_letter_code
_entity_poly.pdbx_strand_id
1 'polypeptide(L)' 'MKDSADSQLRDQQSEFRKDRSCTDQIVRLRIIIEQSVEWNSSLYINFLDYEKAFYSVDRRTFGTFLDTVV' A
#
# COMPACT_ATOMS: atom_id res chain seq x y z
N MET A 1 -1.56 -19.57 0.17
CA MET A 1 -2.13 -18.37 -0.48
C MET A 1 -1.94 -17.11 0.36
N LYS A 2 -2.67 -16.91 1.47
CA LYS A 2 -2.61 -15.64 2.23
C LYS A 2 -1.21 -15.29 2.76
N ASP A 3 -0.54 -16.25 3.39
CA ASP A 3 0.79 -16.01 3.98
C ASP A 3 1.89 -15.81 2.91
N SER A 4 1.75 -16.47 1.75
CA SER A 4 2.67 -16.31 0.61
C SER A 4 2.54 -14.91 0.01
N ALA A 5 1.31 -14.47 -0.29
CA ALA A 5 1.06 -13.12 -0.79
C ALA A 5 1.51 -12.04 0.21
N ASP A 6 1.15 -12.18 1.49
CA ASP A 6 1.52 -11.20 2.51
C ASP A 6 3.05 -11.07 2.69
N SER A 7 3.80 -12.16 2.52
CA SER A 7 5.27 -12.15 2.60
C SER A 7 5.96 -11.42 1.44
N GLN A 8 5.31 -11.34 0.27
CA GLN A 8 5.87 -10.68 -0.92
C GLN A 8 5.51 -9.19 -0.99
N LEU A 9 4.40 -8.78 -0.37
CA LEU A 9 3.93 -7.40 -0.40
C LEU A 9 4.74 -6.51 0.56
N ARG A 10 4.84 -5.20 0.26
CA ARG A 10 5.58 -4.21 1.08
C ARG A 10 4.89 -3.86 2.39
N ASP A 11 5.66 -3.63 3.45
CA ASP A 11 5.15 -3.27 4.78
C ASP A 11 4.32 -1.99 4.85
N GLN A 12 4.47 -1.09 3.89
CA GLN A 12 3.70 0.15 3.81
C GLN A 12 2.29 -0.07 3.23
N GLN A 13 2.06 -1.17 2.49
CA GLN A 13 0.75 -1.47 1.89
C GLN A 13 -0.22 -1.99 2.97
N SER A 14 -1.31 -1.26 3.23
CA SER A 14 -2.33 -1.70 4.20
C SER A 14 -3.46 -2.49 3.56
N GLU A 15 -3.86 -2.10 2.35
CA GLU A 15 -5.19 -2.45 1.87
C GLU A 15 -5.23 -3.92 1.48
N PHE A 16 -6.36 -4.56 1.76
CA PHE A 16 -6.58 -6.00 1.58
C PHE A 16 -5.66 -6.91 2.40
N ARG A 17 -4.98 -6.39 3.44
CA ARG A 17 -4.22 -7.19 4.40
C ARG A 17 -4.96 -7.42 5.70
N LYS A 18 -4.65 -8.54 6.36
CA LYS A 18 -5.14 -8.79 7.72
C LYS A 18 -4.55 -7.76 8.68
N ASP A 19 -5.34 -7.33 9.64
CA ASP A 19 -4.88 -6.53 10.78
C ASP A 19 -4.26 -5.17 10.39
N ARG A 20 -4.59 -4.65 9.20
CA ARG A 20 -4.20 -3.30 8.75
C ARG A 20 -5.45 -2.52 8.32
N SER A 21 -5.79 -1.46 9.04
CA SER A 21 -6.95 -0.62 8.73
C SER A 21 -6.57 0.68 8.02
N CYS A 22 -7.54 1.31 7.37
CA CYS A 22 -7.41 2.67 6.84
C CYS A 22 -7.07 3.67 7.96
N THR A 23 -7.65 3.48 9.15
CA THR A 23 -7.35 4.32 10.33
C THR A 23 -5.86 4.24 10.71
N ASP A 24 -5.27 3.05 10.70
CA ASP A 24 -3.84 2.89 11.01
C ASP A 24 -2.95 3.62 10.01
N GLN A 25 -3.35 3.67 8.73
CA GLN A 25 -2.62 4.44 7.72
C GLN A 25 -2.73 5.94 7.92
N ILE A 26 -3.93 6.45 8.24
CA ILE A 26 -4.14 7.87 8.53
C ILE A 26 -3.30 8.28 9.73
N VAL A 27 -3.27 7.45 10.78
CA VAL A 27 -2.43 7.69 11.95
C VAL A 27 -0.95 7.71 11.57
N ARG A 28 -0.46 6.77 10.74
CA ARG A 28 0.93 6.77 10.26
C ARG A 28 1.28 8.01 9.45
N LEU A 29 0.41 8.43 8.53
CA LEU A 29 0.62 9.65 7.74
C LEU A 29 0.70 10.88 8.65
N ARG A 30 -0.19 10.96 9.66
CA ARG A 30 -0.19 12.04 10.64
C ARG A 30 1.12 12.09 11.43
N ILE A 31 1.63 10.95 11.89
CA ILE A 31 2.92 10.87 12.58
C ILE A 31 4.05 11.39 11.71
N ILE A 32 4.11 11.00 10.42
CA ILE A 32 5.14 11.48 9.49
C ILE A 32 5.08 13.01 9.35
N ILE A 33 3.88 13.56 9.18
CA ILE A 33 3.66 15.01 9.07
C ILE A 33 4.11 15.73 10.34
N GLU A 34 3.67 15.26 11.51
CA GLU A 34 4.01 15.86 12.80
C GLU A 34 5.52 15.80 13.06
N GLN A 35 6.18 14.69 12.75
CA GLN A 35 7.63 14.54 12.89
C GLN A 35 8.40 15.47 11.95
N SER A 36 7.91 15.65 10.71
CA SER A 36 8.54 16.56 9.76
C SER A 36 8.50 18.02 10.23
N VAL A 37 7.39 18.43 10.87
CA VAL A 37 7.26 19.75 11.51
C VAL A 37 8.22 19.87 12.69
N GLU A 38 8.28 18.86 13.56
CA GLU A 38 9.16 18.85 14.73
C GLU A 38 10.64 19.01 14.35
N TRP A 39 11.08 18.35 13.27
CA TRP A 39 12.47 18.42 12.81
C TRP A 39 12.75 19.55 11.81
N ASN A 40 11.77 20.43 11.54
CA ASN A 40 11.86 21.49 10.54
C ASN A 40 12.34 20.98 9.16
N SER A 41 11.88 19.78 8.79
CA SER A 41 12.21 19.13 7.52
C SER A 41 11.13 19.43 6.48
N SER A 42 11.52 19.55 5.20
CA SER A 42 10.56 19.69 4.12
C SER A 42 9.85 18.36 3.84
N LEU A 43 8.53 18.43 3.68
CA LEU A 43 7.69 17.28 3.35
C LEU A 43 6.78 17.62 2.16
N TYR A 44 6.70 16.70 1.19
CA TYR A 44 5.80 16.79 0.04
C TYR A 44 4.89 15.56 0.02
N ILE A 45 3.61 15.76 -0.25
CA ILE A 45 2.59 14.71 -0.27
C ILE A 45 1.90 14.73 -1.63
N ASN A 46 1.89 13.58 -2.30
CA ASN A 46 1.17 13.38 -3.54
C ASN A 46 0.05 12.37 -3.34
N PHE A 47 -1.16 12.72 -3.78
CA PHE A 47 -2.28 11.80 -3.87
C PHE A 47 -2.27 11.14 -5.25
N LEU A 48 -2.25 9.81 -5.28
CA LEU A 48 -2.26 9.01 -6.51
C LEU A 48 -3.46 8.09 -6.46
N ASP A 49 -4.19 8.04 -7.57
CA ASP A 49 -5.30 7.10 -7.77
C ASP A 49 -5.22 6.51 -9.18
N TYR A 50 -5.68 5.26 -9.32
CA TYR A 50 -5.68 4.55 -10.58
C TYR A 50 -7.08 4.53 -11.18
N GLU A 51 -7.23 5.05 -12.41
CA GLU A 51 -8.50 4.92 -13.12
C GLU A 51 -8.80 3.43 -13.38
N LYS A 52 -9.96 2.97 -12.89
CA LYS A 52 -10.46 1.59 -13.10
C LYS A 52 -9.44 0.51 -12.70
N ALA A 53 -8.81 0.66 -11.53
CA ALA A 53 -7.72 -0.19 -11.05
C ALA A 53 -7.91 -1.71 -11.25
N PHE A 54 -9.13 -2.25 -11.07
CA PHE A 54 -9.40 -3.67 -11.28
C PHE A 54 -9.61 -4.07 -12.74
N TYR A 55 -10.06 -3.16 -13.61
CA TYR A 55 -10.31 -3.44 -15.02
C TYR A 55 -9.10 -3.18 -15.92
N SER A 56 -8.16 -2.36 -15.46
CA SER A 56 -6.95 -1.99 -16.21
C SER A 56 -5.80 -2.98 -16.06
N VAL A 57 -5.93 -4.00 -15.20
CA VAL A 57 -4.89 -5.02 -15.01
C VAL A 57 -4.77 -5.94 -16.22
N ASP A 58 -3.56 -6.06 -16.77
CA ASP A 58 -3.28 -7.04 -17.84
C ASP A 58 -3.45 -8.47 -17.31
N ARG A 59 -4.30 -9.25 -17.99
CA ARG A 59 -4.66 -10.61 -17.54
C ARG A 59 -3.50 -11.58 -17.52
N ARG A 60 -2.53 -11.45 -18.44
CA ARG A 60 -1.35 -12.32 -18.46
C ARG A 60 -0.46 -12.03 -17.25
N THR A 61 -0.20 -10.76 -17.00
CA THR A 61 0.57 -10.28 -15.84
C THR A 61 -0.08 -10.71 -14.52
N PHE A 62 -1.41 -10.58 -14.42
CA PHE A 62 -2.16 -11.05 -13.26
C PHE A 62 -2.07 -12.57 -13.08
N GLY A 63 -2.16 -13.35 -14.16
CA GLY A 63 -1.99 -14.80 -14.13
C GLY A 63 -0.61 -15.20 -13.59
N THR A 64 0.47 -14.62 -14.12
CA THR A 64 1.83 -14.86 -13.62
C THR A 64 2.00 -14.47 -12.15
N PHE A 65 1.37 -13.37 -11.72
CA PHE A 65 1.38 -12.98 -10.30
C PHE A 65 0.70 -14.03 -9.43
N LEU A 66 -0.48 -14.54 -9.83
CA LEU A 66 -1.17 -15.59 -9.10
C LEU A 66 -0.32 -16.87 -9.01
N ASP A 67 0.31 -17.32 -10.10
CA ASP A 67 1.22 -18.47 -10.08
C ASP A 67 2.41 -18.28 -9.13
N THR A 68 2.78 -17.02 -8.83
CA THR A 68 3.88 -16.69 -7.92
C THR A 68 3.45 -16.70 -6.45
N VAL A 69 2.17 -16.46 -6.14
CA VAL A 69 1.66 -16.31 -4.77
C VAL A 69 0.74 -17.46 -4.31
N VAL A 70 0.30 -18.33 -5.24
CA VAL A 70 -0.51 -19.54 -4.98
C VAL A 70 0.39 -20.76 -4.90
#